data_AF-A0A9W4JF21-F1
#
_entry.id   AF-A0A9W4JF21-F1
#
_cell.length_a   1.000
_cell.length_b   1.000
_cell.length_c   1.000
_cell.angle_alpha   90.00
_cell.angle_beta   90.00
_cell.angle_gamma   90.00
#
_symmetry.space_group_name_H-M   'P 1'
#
loop_
_entity.id
_entity.type
_entity.pdbx_description
1 polymer ?
#
loop_
_entity_poly.entity_id
_entity_poly.type
_entity_poly.pdbx_seq_one_letter_code
_entity_poly.pdbx_strand_id
1 'polypeptide(L)'
;MLPKYAAENFPQIRALVQGLTHIAKNHDSTPAQIALAWILAQGSDIIPIPGTKSIQRLEENAQSVEIRLTDRELEEIRVLVQVGVPGTRYPAVMMDGVLGETPPL
;
A
#
# COMPACT_ATOMS: atom_id res chain seq x y z
N MET A 1 -6.28 9.45 -16.94
CA MET A 1 -5.25 9.50 -15.86
C MET A 1 -5.81 8.81 -14.63
N LEU A 2 -5.03 8.00 -13.90
CA LEU A 2 -5.53 7.33 -12.69
C LEU A 2 -5.97 8.39 -11.65
N PRO A 3 -7.17 8.32 -11.05
CA PRO A 3 -7.69 9.34 -10.14
C PRO A 3 -6.72 9.67 -9.01
N LYS A 4 -6.04 8.65 -8.46
CA LYS A 4 -5.05 8.83 -7.41
C LYS A 4 -3.90 9.78 -7.79
N TYR A 5 -3.49 9.80 -9.05
CA TYR A 5 -2.39 10.65 -9.53
C TYR A 5 -2.84 11.96 -10.15
N ALA A 6 -4.14 12.30 -10.07
CA ALA A 6 -4.63 13.61 -10.46
C ALA A 6 -4.01 14.71 -9.57
N ALA A 7 -3.84 15.92 -10.12
CA ALA A 7 -3.14 17.00 -9.43
C ALA A 7 -3.81 17.37 -8.09
N GLU A 8 -5.13 17.27 -8.04
CA GLU A 8 -5.96 17.58 -6.88
C GLU A 8 -5.78 16.54 -5.75
N ASN A 9 -5.47 15.29 -6.11
CA ASN A 9 -5.35 14.15 -5.19
C ASN A 9 -3.90 13.86 -4.79
N PHE A 10 -2.93 14.28 -5.60
CA PHE A 10 -1.51 14.00 -5.37
C PHE A 10 -0.98 14.45 -4.00
N PRO A 11 -1.37 15.61 -3.44
CA PRO A 11 -0.94 16.03 -2.11
C PRO A 11 -1.30 15.02 -1.00
N GLN A 12 -2.46 14.37 -1.11
CA GLN A 12 -2.92 13.39 -0.10
C GLN A 12 -2.09 12.10 -0.15
N ILE A 13 -1.75 11.63 -1.35
CA ILE A 13 -0.82 10.50 -1.52
C ILE A 13 0.55 10.84 -0.95
N ARG A 14 1.02 12.06 -1.19
CA ARG A 14 2.31 12.52 -0.64
C ARG A 14 2.28 12.54 0.89
N ALA A 15 1.19 12.98 1.51
CA ALA A 15 1.01 12.95 2.95
C ALA A 15 1.03 11.50 3.49
N LEU A 16 0.35 10.56 2.83
CA LEU A 16 0.39 9.15 3.20
C LEU A 16 1.83 8.59 3.15
N VAL A 17 2.55 8.85 2.05
CA VAL A 17 3.95 8.39 1.91
C VAL A 17 4.85 9.03 2.97
N GLN A 18 4.64 10.30 3.32
CA GLN A 18 5.38 10.98 4.38
C GLN A 18 5.13 10.36 5.75
N GLY A 19 3.88 10.01 6.08
CA GLY A 19 3.54 9.30 7.31
C GLY A 19 4.23 7.92 7.39
N LEU A 20 4.15 7.13 6.32
CA LEU A 20 4.87 5.85 6.26
C LEU A 20 6.39 6.03 6.36
N THR A 21 6.94 7.11 5.79
CA THR A 21 8.36 7.44 5.90
C THR A 21 8.75 7.83 7.33
N HIS A 22 7.85 8.47 8.09
CA HIS A 22 8.10 8.78 9.49
C HIS A 22 8.23 7.49 10.32
N ILE A 23 7.28 6.58 10.17
CA ILE A 23 7.28 5.27 10.86
C ILE A 23 8.51 4.45 10.45
N ALA A 24 8.86 4.46 9.16
CA ALA A 24 9.98 3.68 8.64
C ALA A 24 11.33 3.98 9.32
N LYS A 25 11.52 5.22 9.79
CA LYS A 25 12.72 5.64 10.54
C LYS A 25 12.87 4.94 11.87
N ASN A 26 11.78 4.54 12.51
CA ASN A 26 11.83 3.82 13.79
C ASN A 26 12.31 2.37 13.65
N HIS A 27 12.24 1.84 12.41
CA HIS A 27 12.53 0.45 12.09
C HIS A 27 13.74 0.29 11.16
N ASP A 28 14.50 1.37 10.91
CA ASP A 28 15.59 1.40 9.92
C ASP A 28 15.21 0.78 8.57
N SER A 29 13.99 1.07 8.12
CA SER A 29 13.34 0.41 6.98
C SER A 29 12.91 1.40 5.91
N THR A 30 12.39 0.89 4.78
CA THR A 30 11.79 1.72 3.73
C THR A 30 10.28 1.90 3.93
N PRO A 31 9.67 2.97 3.39
CA PRO A 31 8.22 3.13 3.42
C PRO A 31 7.47 1.97 2.75
N ALA A 32 8.10 1.30 1.77
CA ALA A 32 7.53 0.13 1.12
C ALA A 32 7.50 -1.08 2.06
N GLN A 33 8.56 -1.27 2.85
CA GLN A 33 8.61 -2.32 3.86
C GLN A 33 7.56 -2.10 4.96
N ILE A 34 7.38 -0.86 5.45
CA ILE A 34 6.32 -0.53 6.41
C ILE A 34 4.92 -0.83 5.84
N ALA A 35 4.68 -0.52 4.56
CA ALA A 35 3.42 -0.84 3.92
C ALA A 35 3.17 -2.36 3.87
N LEU A 36 4.18 -3.16 3.54
CA LEU A 36 4.09 -4.63 3.53
C LEU A 36 3.91 -5.21 4.93
N ALA A 37 4.64 -4.70 5.92
CA ALA A 37 4.51 -5.09 7.33
C ALA A 37 3.09 -4.81 7.86
N TRP A 38 2.50 -3.67 7.48
CA TRP A 38 1.12 -3.34 7.84
C TRP A 38 0.11 -4.31 7.22
N ILE A 39 0.31 -4.72 5.96
CA ILE A 39 -0.54 -5.73 5.30
C ILE A 39 -0.45 -7.08 6.03
N LEU A 40 0.76 -7.53 6.34
CA LEU A 40 1.02 -8.76 7.09
C LEU A 40 0.38 -8.72 8.49
N ALA A 41 0.34 -7.56 9.13
CA ALA A 41 -0.26 -7.39 10.45
C ALA A 41 -1.80 -7.47 10.45
N GLN A 42 -2.49 -7.52 9.30
CA GLN A 42 -3.95 -7.62 9.25
C GLN A 42 -4.48 -9.03 9.52
N GLY A 43 -3.64 -10.07 9.46
CA GLY A 43 -4.05 -11.44 9.75
C GLY A 43 -2.97 -12.46 9.42
N SER A 44 -2.95 -13.58 10.15
CA SER A 44 -1.99 -14.68 9.90
C SER A 44 -2.23 -15.43 8.59
N ASP A 45 -3.39 -15.22 7.98
CA ASP A 45 -3.84 -15.76 6.69
C ASP A 45 -3.61 -14.79 5.53
N ILE A 46 -3.00 -13.62 5.79
CA ILE A 46 -2.70 -12.62 4.76
C ILE A 46 -1.29 -12.84 4.21
N ILE A 47 -1.22 -13.18 2.92
CA ILE A 47 0.04 -13.41 2.19
C ILE A 47 0.17 -12.37 1.07
N PRO A 48 0.91 -11.26 1.26
CA PRO A 48 1.11 -10.28 0.22
C PRO A 48 1.94 -10.84 -0.93
N ILE A 49 1.62 -10.44 -2.16
CA ILE A 49 2.29 -10.86 -3.40
C ILE A 49 2.97 -9.66 -4.09
N PRO A 50 4.00 -9.04 -3.48
CA PRO A 50 4.64 -7.86 -4.05
C PRO A 50 5.43 -8.22 -5.33
N GLY A 51 4.98 -7.69 -6.47
CA GLY A 51 5.66 -7.87 -7.74
C GLY A 51 6.90 -6.97 -7.87
N THR A 52 7.98 -7.50 -8.42
CA THR A 52 9.23 -6.77 -8.71
C THR A 52 9.97 -7.38 -9.90
N LYS A 53 10.81 -6.58 -10.56
CA LYS A 53 11.75 -7.03 -11.61
C LYS A 53 13.22 -6.99 -11.15
N SER A 54 13.49 -6.60 -9.91
CA SER A 54 14.82 -6.43 -9.35
C SER A 54 15.03 -7.35 -8.15
N ILE A 55 16.18 -8.03 -8.11
CA ILE A 55 16.60 -8.89 -6.99
C ILE A 55 16.73 -8.06 -5.71
N GLN A 56 17.35 -6.88 -5.78
CA GLN A 56 17.46 -5.98 -4.63
C GLN A 56 16.09 -5.66 -4.01
N ARG A 57 15.07 -5.44 -4.85
CA ARG A 57 13.71 -5.16 -4.39
C ARG A 57 12.99 -6.41 -3.90
N LEU A 58 13.32 -7.58 -4.43
CA LEU A 58 12.83 -8.85 -3.90
C LEU A 58 13.33 -9.04 -2.46
N GLU A 59 14.63 -8.83 -2.23
CA GLU A 59 15.26 -8.92 -0.93
C GLU A 59 14.69 -7.88 0.05
N GLU A 60 14.59 -6.61 -0.37
CA GLU A 60 13.97 -5.54 0.43
C GLU A 60 12.52 -5.89 0.82
N ASN A 61 11.70 -6.35 -0.14
CA ASN A 61 10.32 -6.75 0.13
C ASN A 61 10.24 -7.93 1.11
N ALA A 62 11.10 -8.94 0.93
CA ALA A 62 11.13 -10.12 1.79
C ALA A 62 11.48 -9.77 3.25
N GLN A 63 12.38 -8.82 3.48
CA GLN A 63 12.76 -8.36 4.82
C GLN A 63 11.61 -7.69 5.59
N SER A 64 10.52 -7.31 4.93
CA SER A 64 9.35 -6.70 5.60
C SER A 64 8.69 -7.63 6.63
N VAL A 65 8.90 -8.95 6.53
CA VAL A 65 8.35 -9.95 7.48
C VAL A 65 8.97 -9.85 8.87
N GLU A 66 10.17 -9.27 8.98
CA GLU A 66 10.88 -9.12 10.24
C GLU A 66 10.42 -7.86 11.01
N ILE A 67 9.70 -6.96 10.34
CA ILE A 67 9.22 -5.71 10.95
C ILE A 67 7.97 -5.97 11.77
N ARG A 68 8.05 -5.69 13.08
CA ARG A 68 6.92 -5.75 14.00
C ARG A 68 6.45 -4.34 14.33
N LEU A 69 5.38 -3.91 13.68
CA LEU A 69 4.73 -2.65 13.99
C LEU A 69 4.07 -2.71 15.37
N THR A 70 4.24 -1.65 16.16
CA THR A 70 3.56 -1.51 17.44
C THR A 70 2.08 -1.20 17.25
N ASP A 71 1.24 -1.45 18.26
CA ASP A 71 -0.20 -1.11 18.22
C ASP A 71 -0.42 0.38 17.90
N ARG A 72 0.46 1.24 18.42
CA ARG A 72 0.44 2.68 18.14
C ARG A 72 0.71 2.98 16.67
N GLU A 73 1.71 2.34 16.07
CA GLU A 73 2.04 2.54 14.65
C GLU A 73 0.96 1.95 13.74
N LEU A 74 0.37 0.83 14.12
CA LEU A 74 -0.79 0.26 13.40
C LEU A 74 -1.97 1.24 13.40
N GLU A 75 -2.26 1.86 14.55
CA GLU A 75 -3.30 2.88 14.65
C GLU A 75 -2.96 4.14 13.85
N GLU A 76 -1.71 4.60 13.91
CA GLU A 76 -1.24 5.74 13.11
C GLU A 76 -1.44 5.48 11.61
N ILE A 77 -1.09 4.29 11.13
CA ILE A 77 -1.32 3.91 9.72
C ILE A 77 -2.81 3.85 9.39
N ARG A 78 -3.66 3.32 10.30
CA ARG A 78 -5.12 3.33 10.09
C ARG A 78 -5.67 4.74 9.90
N VAL A 79 -5.24 5.69 10.73
CA VAL A 79 -5.63 7.10 10.60
C VAL A 79 -5.14 7.70 9.28
N LEU A 80 -3.88 7.42 8.90
CA LEU A 80 -3.30 7.90 7.63
C LEU A 80 -4.08 7.41 6.40
N VAL A 81 -4.55 6.15 6.41
CA VAL A 81 -5.28 5.58 5.27
C VAL A 81 -6.78 5.90 5.29
N GLN A 82 -7.36 6.20 6.45
CA GLN A 82 -8.79 6.54 6.58
C GLN A 82 -9.17 7.80 5.79
N VAL A 83 -8.26 8.76 5.67
CA VAL A 83 -8.48 9.98 4.85
C VAL A 83 -8.75 9.59 3.39
N GLY A 84 -8.17 8.49 2.93
CA GLY A 84 -8.35 7.97 1.58
C GLY A 84 -7.80 8.88 0.49
N VAL A 85 -7.92 8.44 -0.76
CA VAL A 85 -7.68 9.28 -1.94
C VAL A 85 -8.99 9.33 -2.72
N PRO A 86 -9.58 10.52 -2.96
CA PRO A 86 -10.84 10.67 -3.66
C PRO A 86 -10.86 10.02 -5.05
N GLY A 87 -11.99 9.42 -5.38
CA GLY A 87 -12.24 8.79 -6.67
C GLY A 87 -12.01 7.27 -6.67
N THR A 88 -12.26 6.67 -7.82
CA THR A 88 -12.13 5.23 -8.05
C THR A 88 -10.69 4.80 -8.26
N ARG A 89 -10.41 3.50 -8.15
CA ARG A 89 -9.08 2.93 -8.41
C ARG A 89 -8.60 3.18 -9.84
N TYR A 90 -9.50 3.06 -10.81
CA TYR A 90 -9.26 3.31 -12.23
C TYR A 90 -10.23 4.36 -12.77
N PRO A 91 -9.92 5.06 -13.88
CA PRO A 91 -10.86 5.94 -14.58
C PRO A 91 -12.14 5.18 -14.98
N ALA A 92 -13.27 5.89 -15.10
CA ALA A 92 -14.58 5.30 -15.42
C ALA A 92 -14.53 4.34 -16.63
N VAL A 93 -13.83 4.73 -17.70
CA VAL A 93 -13.62 3.93 -18.92
C VAL A 93 -12.93 2.58 -18.65
N MET A 94 -12.03 2.51 -17.67
CA MET A 94 -11.34 1.27 -17.31
C MET A 94 -12.15 0.44 -16.31
N MET A 95 -12.96 1.08 -15.47
CA MET A 95 -13.78 0.39 -14.46
C MET A 95 -14.81 -0.56 -15.09
N ASP A 96 -15.32 -0.23 -16.28
CA ASP A 96 -16.30 -1.03 -17.02
C ASP A 96 -15.81 -2.46 -17.34
N GLY A 97 -14.50 -2.62 -17.57
CA GLY A 97 -13.89 -3.92 -17.87
C GLY A 97 -13.32 -4.67 -16.66
N VAL A 98 -13.36 -4.09 -15.46
CA VAL A 98 -12.75 -4.71 -14.25
C VAL A 98 -13.56 -5.89 -13.74
N LEU A 99 -14.88 -5.87 -13.96
CA LEU A 99 -15.81 -6.92 -13.54
C LEU A 99 -16.35 -7.70 -14.76
N GLY A 100 -15.50 -7.96 -15.75
CA GLY A 100 -15.87 -8.77 -16.91
C GLY A 100 -16.32 -10.16 -16.48
N GLU A 101 -17.45 -10.61 -17.03
CA GLU A 101 -17.92 -11.99 -16.88
C GLU A 101 -16.87 -12.96 -17.43
N THR A 102 -16.63 -14.06 -16.72
CA THR A 102 -15.80 -15.16 -17.24
C THR A 102 -16.69 -16.03 -18.13
N PRO A 103 -16.26 -16.44 -19.34
CA PRO A 103 -17.03 -17.35 -20.18
C PRO A 103 -17.41 -18.63 -19.40
N PRO A 104 -18.58 -19.23 -19.69
CA PRO A 104 -18.95 -20.51 -19.11
C PRO A 104 -17.91 -21.59 -19.46
N LEU A 105 -17.77 -22.57 -18.57
CA LEU A 105 -16.85 -23.71 -18.70
C LEU A 105 -17.10 -24.53 -19.98
#